data_AF-A0AAP0X7W4-F1
#
_entry.id   AF-A0AAP0X7W4-F1
#
_cell.length_a   1.000
_cell.length_b   1.000
_cell.length_c   1.000
_cell.angle_alpha   90.00
_cell.angle_beta   90.00
_cell.angle_gamma   90.00
#
_symmetry.space_group_name_H-M   'P 1'
#
loop_
_entity.id
_entity.type
_entity.pdbx_description
1 polymer ?
#
loop_
_entity_poly.entity_id
_entity_poly.type
_entity_poly.pdbx_seq_one_letter_code
_entity_poly.pdbx_strand_id
1 'polypeptide(L)'
;MLLICSAFAYPCQEQCEDRITSLPGQPSYVNLSQYSALLTRALFYWLVESLETPSSKPLVLWLNGGPGCSSIVYGAFEEVGPFQVQPDGKTLTVRRRAWNTEANILFLESPVGVGFSHSKTWHESAEDAYEFLVKWFERFPQYKYRDFFIAGESYAGHYIPQLSQLIVRIDNGTGKPAICFKGSLLGNPVLDVYHDNMGQFEYWWSHGIISDLTYDKLRP
;
A
#
# COMPACT_ATOMS: atom_id res chain seq x y z
N MET A 1 15.61 -23.02 -38.43
CA MET A 1 15.58 -21.58 -38.07
C MET A 1 14.51 -21.42 -37.00
N LEU A 2 14.90 -21.42 -35.72
CA LEU A 2 13.96 -21.26 -34.60
C LEU A 2 13.47 -19.80 -34.59
N LEU A 3 12.15 -19.60 -34.67
CA LEU A 3 11.51 -18.34 -34.31
C LEU A 3 11.36 -18.31 -32.78
N ILE A 4 12.24 -17.56 -32.11
CA ILE A 4 12.01 -17.14 -30.74
C ILE A 4 11.12 -15.91 -30.82
N CYS A 5 9.83 -16.07 -30.53
CA CYS A 5 8.90 -14.97 -30.38
C CYS A 5 9.09 -14.40 -28.96
N SER A 6 10.02 -13.46 -28.79
CA SER A 6 10.09 -12.67 -27.55
C SER A 6 8.99 -11.63 -27.58
N ALA A 7 7.89 -11.92 -26.89
CA ALA A 7 6.82 -10.96 -26.63
C ALA A 7 7.34 -9.88 -25.68
N PHE A 8 7.89 -8.80 -26.23
CA PHE A 8 7.96 -7.54 -25.51
C PHE A 8 6.58 -6.89 -25.59
N ALA A 9 5.71 -7.18 -24.63
CA ALA A 9 4.53 -6.36 -24.41
C ALA A 9 5.04 -4.94 -24.07
N TYR A 10 4.59 -3.94 -24.82
CA TYR A 10 4.97 -2.56 -24.56
C TYR A 10 4.33 -2.13 -23.23
N PRO A 11 5.04 -1.43 -22.32
CA PRO A 11 4.51 -1.02 -21.02
C PRO A 11 3.16 -0.27 -21.11
N CYS A 12 2.94 0.47 -22.21
CA CYS A 12 1.68 1.14 -22.50
C CYS A 12 0.49 0.17 -22.61
N GLN A 13 0.68 -1.01 -23.19
CA GLN A 13 -0.41 -1.97 -23.41
C GLN A 13 -0.88 -2.60 -22.09
N GLU A 14 0.05 -3.04 -21.24
CA GLU A 14 -0.31 -3.59 -19.92
C GLU A 14 -0.92 -2.54 -18.99
N GLN A 15 -0.41 -1.30 -18.99
CA GLN A 15 -1.02 -0.21 -18.22
C GLN A 15 -2.45 0.10 -18.69
N CYS A 16 -2.72 -0.02 -20.00
CA CYS A 16 -4.04 0.24 -20.54
C CYS A 16 -5.04 -0.85 -20.14
N GLU A 17 -4.59 -2.09 -20.00
CA GLU A 17 -5.42 -3.20 -19.50
C GLU A 17 -5.76 -3.02 -18.01
N ASP A 18 -4.83 -2.47 -17.23
CA ASP A 18 -5.05 -2.20 -15.80
C ASP A 18 -5.90 -0.93 -15.57
N ARG A 19 -6.13 -0.10 -16.61
CA ARG A 19 -6.77 1.21 -16.45
C ARG A 19 -8.25 1.10 -16.11
N ILE A 20 -8.65 1.76 -15.02
CA ILE A 20 -10.04 1.93 -14.62
C ILE A 20 -10.60 3.18 -15.30
N THR A 21 -11.62 3.01 -16.15
CA THR A 21 -12.29 4.13 -16.83
C THR A 21 -13.24 4.90 -15.91
N SER A 22 -13.96 4.20 -15.06
CA SER A 22 -14.82 4.75 -14.00
C SER A 22 -15.20 3.65 -13.01
N LEU A 23 -15.28 3.98 -11.72
CA LEU A 23 -15.89 3.09 -10.73
C LEU A 23 -17.42 3.25 -10.69
N PRO A 24 -18.18 2.18 -10.38
CA PRO A 24 -19.59 2.33 -10.02
C PRO A 24 -19.75 3.31 -8.86
N GLY A 25 -20.67 4.27 -9.00
CA GLY A 25 -20.92 5.30 -7.99
C GLY A 25 -19.91 6.45 -7.95
N GLN A 26 -18.86 6.43 -8.78
CA GLN A 26 -17.91 7.54 -8.90
C GLN A 26 -18.59 8.79 -9.46
N PRO A 27 -18.38 9.98 -8.87
CA PRO A 27 -18.92 11.21 -9.43
C PRO A 27 -18.34 11.50 -10.81
N SER A 28 -19.19 11.75 -11.80
CA SER A 28 -18.80 11.92 -13.21
C SER A 28 -17.91 13.13 -13.48
N TYR A 29 -17.90 14.12 -12.59
CA TYR A 29 -17.04 15.30 -12.68
C TYR A 29 -15.59 15.04 -12.23
N VAL A 30 -15.29 13.85 -11.69
CA VAL A 30 -13.95 13.48 -11.22
C VAL A 30 -13.22 12.72 -12.32
N ASN A 31 -12.26 13.39 -12.96
CA ASN A 31 -11.35 12.77 -13.91
C ASN A 31 -10.07 12.30 -13.20
N LEU A 32 -10.13 11.09 -12.63
CA LEU A 32 -9.04 10.48 -11.89
C LEU A 32 -8.40 9.35 -12.72
N SER A 33 -7.09 9.43 -12.94
CA SER A 33 -6.32 8.31 -13.48
C SER A 33 -6.12 7.28 -12.38
N GLN A 34 -6.59 6.06 -12.62
CA GLN A 34 -6.53 4.95 -11.68
C GLN A 34 -6.35 3.64 -12.42
N TYR A 35 -5.64 2.72 -11.78
CA TYR A 35 -5.24 1.44 -12.37
C TYR A 35 -5.33 0.36 -11.32
N SER A 36 -5.85 -0.80 -11.66
CA SER A 36 -5.90 -1.94 -10.75
C SER A 36 -5.75 -3.25 -11.49
N ALA A 37 -4.95 -4.15 -10.95
CA ALA A 37 -4.82 -5.50 -11.45
C ALA A 37 -4.18 -6.43 -10.42
N LEU A 38 -4.22 -7.72 -10.73
CA LEU A 38 -3.33 -8.70 -10.11
C LEU A 38 -1.98 -8.65 -10.82
N LEU A 39 -0.92 -8.58 -10.03
CA LEU A 39 0.46 -8.66 -10.50
C LEU A 39 1.19 -9.73 -9.68
N THR A 40 2.34 -10.21 -10.17
CA THR A 40 3.37 -11.02 -9.49
C THR A 40 3.01 -11.56 -8.10
N ARG A 41 3.01 -12.88 -7.94
CA ARG A 41 2.50 -13.58 -6.74
C ARG A 41 0.99 -13.39 -6.51
N ALA A 42 0.29 -12.90 -7.53
CA ALA A 42 -1.14 -12.62 -7.52
C ALA A 42 -1.55 -11.69 -6.38
N LEU A 43 -0.75 -10.63 -6.18
CA LEU A 43 -1.09 -9.51 -5.32
C LEU A 43 -1.88 -8.48 -6.13
N PHE A 44 -3.03 -8.08 -5.59
CA PHE A 44 -3.89 -7.07 -6.17
C PHE A 44 -3.43 -5.69 -5.71
N TYR A 45 -3.39 -4.74 -6.65
CA TYR A 45 -3.08 -3.36 -6.36
C TYR A 45 -4.13 -2.42 -6.93
N TRP A 46 -4.21 -1.23 -6.35
CA TRP A 46 -4.93 -0.10 -6.90
C TRP A 46 -4.04 1.14 -6.83
N LEU A 47 -3.58 1.61 -7.98
CA LEU A 47 -2.90 2.90 -8.15
C LEU A 47 -3.96 3.98 -8.35
N VAL A 48 -3.85 5.04 -7.56
CA VAL A 48 -4.58 6.29 -7.72
C VAL A 48 -3.59 7.42 -7.93
N GLU A 49 -3.63 8.05 -9.09
CA GLU A 49 -2.74 9.18 -9.39
C GLU A 49 -3.26 10.49 -8.76
N SER A 50 -2.37 11.46 -8.67
CA SER A 50 -2.77 12.82 -8.31
C SER A 50 -3.65 13.46 -9.37
N LEU A 51 -4.69 14.18 -8.92
CA LEU A 51 -5.53 14.99 -9.81
C LEU A 51 -4.74 16.16 -10.43
N GLU A 52 -3.73 16.66 -9.71
CA GLU A 52 -2.92 17.79 -10.13
C GLU A 52 -1.48 17.36 -10.37
N THR A 53 -1.03 17.45 -11.63
CA THR A 53 0.36 17.21 -12.05
C THR A 53 0.95 15.88 -11.52
N PRO A 54 0.34 14.71 -11.79
CA PRO A 54 0.81 13.43 -11.26
C PRO A 54 2.28 13.14 -11.62
N SER A 55 2.75 13.67 -12.75
CA SER A 55 4.13 13.57 -13.20
C SER A 55 5.14 14.43 -12.41
N SER A 56 4.74 15.27 -11.45
CA SER A 56 5.64 16.00 -10.52
C SER A 56 5.57 15.49 -9.09
N LYS A 57 4.46 14.83 -8.70
CA LYS A 57 4.20 14.33 -7.34
C LYS A 57 4.92 13.01 -7.04
N PRO A 58 5.31 12.71 -5.78
CA PRO A 58 5.95 11.45 -5.38
C PRO A 58 5.03 10.23 -5.56
N LEU A 59 5.60 9.03 -5.40
CA LEU A 59 4.85 7.77 -5.31
C LEU A 59 4.89 7.26 -3.86
N VAL A 60 3.73 6.90 -3.32
CA VAL A 60 3.58 6.36 -1.98
C VAL A 60 2.95 4.97 -2.07
N LEU A 61 3.65 3.93 -1.62
CA LEU A 61 3.03 2.64 -1.34
C LEU A 61 2.30 2.73 0.00
N TRP A 62 1.03 2.33 0.05
CA TRP A 62 0.23 2.24 1.27
C TRP A 62 -0.06 0.78 1.66
N LEU A 63 0.20 0.43 2.92
CA LEU A 63 -0.04 -0.89 3.50
C LEU A 63 -0.84 -0.79 4.80
N ASN A 64 -2.02 -1.39 4.88
CA ASN A 64 -2.68 -1.63 6.17
C ASN A 64 -2.08 -2.88 6.86
N GLY A 65 -2.27 -2.96 8.18
CA GLY A 65 -1.76 -4.04 9.03
C GLY A 65 -2.71 -5.23 9.18
N GLY A 66 -3.06 -5.55 10.43
CA GLY A 66 -3.89 -6.71 10.81
C GLY A 66 -3.13 -7.66 11.74
N PRO A 67 -2.27 -8.57 11.24
CA PRO A 67 -1.98 -8.87 9.82
C PRO A 67 -3.21 -9.37 9.04
N GLY A 68 -3.22 -9.14 7.72
CA GLY A 68 -4.26 -9.65 6.82
C GLY A 68 -5.43 -8.68 6.53
N CYS A 69 -5.35 -7.41 6.94
CA CYS A 69 -6.34 -6.40 6.61
C CYS A 69 -6.08 -5.79 5.22
N SER A 70 -7.16 -5.48 4.49
CA SER A 70 -7.04 -4.94 3.14
C SER A 70 -6.65 -3.46 3.12
N SER A 71 -5.58 -3.14 2.38
CA SER A 71 -5.17 -1.76 2.10
C SER A 71 -6.18 -0.98 1.26
N ILE A 72 -7.05 -1.68 0.54
CA ILE A 72 -8.08 -1.07 -0.30
C ILE A 72 -9.30 -0.72 0.55
N VAL A 73 -9.77 -1.67 1.38
CA VAL A 73 -10.93 -1.43 2.24
C VAL A 73 -10.62 -0.29 3.22
N TYR A 74 -9.55 -0.40 4.00
CA TYR A 74 -9.23 0.58 5.02
C TYR A 74 -8.55 1.82 4.40
N GLY A 75 -7.32 1.66 3.91
CA GLY A 75 -6.53 2.76 3.36
C GLY A 75 -7.24 3.57 2.29
N ALA A 76 -7.74 2.90 1.24
CA ALA A 76 -8.28 3.60 0.09
C ALA A 76 -9.71 4.14 0.31
N PHE A 77 -10.62 3.35 0.90
CA PHE A 77 -12.03 3.74 1.02
C PHE A 77 -12.40 4.38 2.36
N GLU A 78 -11.74 4.04 3.47
CA GLU A 78 -12.09 4.54 4.80
C GLU A 78 -11.16 5.68 5.24
N GLU A 79 -9.90 5.69 4.82
CA GLU A 79 -8.86 6.54 5.39
C GLU A 79 -8.34 7.65 4.45
N VAL A 80 -7.35 7.33 3.62
CA VAL A 80 -6.49 8.32 2.92
C VAL A 80 -6.76 8.42 1.42
N GLY A 81 -7.51 7.48 0.85
CA GLY A 81 -7.77 7.44 -0.59
C GLY A 81 -8.74 8.51 -1.10
N PRO A 82 -8.96 8.52 -2.43
CA PRO A 82 -9.67 9.60 -3.13
C PRO A 82 -11.16 9.67 -2.81
N PHE A 83 -11.75 8.55 -2.42
CA PHE A 83 -13.19 8.39 -2.27
C PHE A 83 -13.58 7.92 -0.88
N GLN A 84 -14.83 8.21 -0.50
CA GLN A 84 -15.50 7.64 0.64
C GLN A 84 -16.80 6.96 0.17
N VAL A 85 -16.99 5.71 0.59
CA VAL A 85 -18.23 4.95 0.35
C VAL A 85 -19.33 5.54 1.24
N GLN A 86 -20.47 5.89 0.65
CA GLN A 86 -21.62 6.42 1.38
C GLN A 86 -22.41 5.31 2.08
N PRO A 87 -23.28 5.65 3.06
CA PRO A 87 -24.05 4.65 3.82
C PRO A 87 -24.94 3.72 2.98
N ASP A 88 -25.24 4.08 1.72
CA ASP A 88 -25.99 3.24 0.79
C ASP A 88 -25.15 2.08 0.20
N GLY A 89 -23.85 2.05 0.47
CA GLY A 89 -22.90 1.06 -0.04
C GLY A 89 -22.70 1.10 -1.56
N LYS A 90 -23.14 2.17 -2.22
CA LYS A 90 -23.18 2.27 -3.70
C LYS A 90 -22.60 3.57 -4.21
N THR A 91 -22.76 4.66 -3.48
CA THR A 91 -22.33 5.99 -3.91
C THR A 91 -20.93 6.28 -3.38
N LEU A 92 -20.06 6.82 -4.25
CA LEU A 92 -18.75 7.33 -3.86
C LEU A 92 -18.79 8.86 -3.81
N THR A 93 -18.17 9.44 -2.79
CA THR A 93 -17.95 10.90 -2.72
C THR A 93 -16.46 11.19 -2.64
N VAL A 94 -16.04 12.34 -3.18
CA VAL A 94 -14.63 12.75 -3.12
C VAL A 94 -14.26 13.14 -1.69
N ARG A 95 -13.16 12.59 -1.20
CA ARG A 95 -12.60 12.95 0.11
C ARG A 95 -11.85 14.27 0.01
N ARG A 96 -12.28 15.27 0.82
CA ARG A 96 -11.69 16.62 0.82
C ARG A 96 -10.20 16.66 1.17
N ARG A 97 -9.72 15.68 1.95
CA ARG A 97 -8.32 15.57 2.41
C ARG A 97 -7.72 14.24 1.98
N ALA A 98 -7.98 13.85 0.73
CA ALA A 98 -7.35 12.67 0.15
C ALA A 98 -5.85 12.92 -0.01
N TRP A 99 -5.03 11.92 0.32
CA TRP A 99 -3.58 12.03 0.20
C TRP A 99 -3.14 12.10 -1.27
N ASN A 100 -3.97 11.63 -2.21
CA ASN A 100 -3.66 11.74 -3.63
C ASN A 100 -3.74 13.18 -4.16
N THR A 101 -3.99 14.17 -3.30
CA THR A 101 -3.75 15.59 -3.63
C THR A 101 -2.27 15.94 -3.65
N GLU A 102 -1.43 15.20 -2.92
CA GLU A 102 0.00 15.47 -2.76
C GLU A 102 0.91 14.33 -3.24
N ALA A 103 0.35 13.18 -3.61
CA ALA A 103 1.10 12.02 -4.08
C ALA A 103 0.31 11.19 -5.10
N ASN A 104 1.00 10.32 -5.82
CA ASN A 104 0.38 9.15 -6.44
C ASN A 104 0.41 8.02 -5.40
N ILE A 105 -0.72 7.36 -5.14
CA ILE A 105 -0.82 6.36 -4.08
C ILE A 105 -1.07 5.00 -4.67
N LEU A 106 -0.22 4.04 -4.31
CA LEU A 106 -0.32 2.64 -4.66
C LEU A 106 -0.80 1.87 -3.43
N PHE A 107 -2.08 1.49 -3.42
CA PHE A 107 -2.62 0.60 -2.40
C PHE A 107 -2.32 -0.85 -2.81
N LEU A 108 -1.73 -1.63 -1.90
CA LEU A 108 -1.37 -3.02 -2.15
C LEU A 108 -2.07 -3.94 -1.15
N GLU A 109 -2.80 -4.92 -1.65
CA GLU A 109 -3.35 -5.99 -0.81
C GLU A 109 -2.27 -7.04 -0.57
N SER A 110 -1.67 -7.00 0.61
CA SER A 110 -0.59 -7.87 1.02
C SER A 110 -0.82 -8.32 2.47
N PRO A 111 -0.48 -9.56 2.84
CA PRO A 111 0.09 -10.62 1.99
C PRO A 111 -0.92 -11.24 1.01
N VAL A 112 -0.48 -12.26 0.28
CA VAL A 112 -1.36 -13.04 -0.59
C VAL A 112 -2.51 -13.65 0.22
N GLY A 113 -3.72 -13.64 -0.34
CA GLY A 113 -4.95 -14.06 0.34
C GLY A 113 -5.71 -12.94 1.07
N VAL A 114 -5.15 -11.72 1.12
CA VAL A 114 -5.85 -10.51 1.56
C VAL A 114 -6.70 -9.94 0.42
N GLY A 115 -7.98 -9.72 0.67
CA GLY A 115 -8.89 -9.08 -0.28
C GLY A 115 -8.98 -9.85 -1.61
N PHE A 116 -8.59 -9.19 -2.70
CA PHE A 116 -8.54 -9.76 -4.05
C PHE A 116 -7.23 -10.49 -4.35
N SER A 117 -6.18 -10.30 -3.55
CA SER A 117 -4.92 -11.06 -3.67
C SER A 117 -5.16 -12.53 -3.36
N HIS A 118 -4.73 -13.44 -4.25
CA HIS A 118 -4.99 -14.87 -4.05
C HIS A 118 -3.95 -15.78 -4.71
N SER A 119 -3.50 -16.80 -3.97
CA SER A 119 -2.61 -17.85 -4.48
C SER A 119 -3.01 -19.19 -3.88
N LYS A 120 -2.58 -20.28 -4.52
CA LYS A 120 -2.71 -21.64 -3.95
C LYS A 120 -1.84 -21.83 -2.71
N THR A 121 -0.81 -21.02 -2.52
CA THR A 121 0.10 -21.08 -1.38
C THR A 121 0.11 -19.74 -0.65
N TRP A 122 -0.11 -19.80 0.67
CA TRP A 122 -0.01 -18.63 1.55
C TRP A 122 1.45 -18.38 1.91
N HIS A 123 1.91 -17.16 1.63
CA HIS A 123 3.19 -16.65 2.08
C HIS A 123 3.04 -15.17 2.42
N GLU A 124 3.61 -14.77 3.55
CA GLU A 124 3.69 -13.39 3.99
C GLU A 124 5.18 -13.05 4.13
N SER A 125 5.71 -12.35 3.13
CA SER A 125 7.14 -12.05 3.06
C SER A 125 7.39 -10.66 2.48
N ALA A 126 8.42 -9.99 3.01
CA ALA A 126 8.90 -8.73 2.45
C ALA A 126 9.43 -8.92 1.01
N GLU A 127 9.91 -10.13 0.71
CA GLU A 127 10.38 -10.56 -0.59
C GLU A 127 9.28 -10.55 -1.65
N ASP A 128 8.08 -11.03 -1.34
CA ASP A 128 6.95 -11.01 -2.29
C ASP A 128 6.52 -9.56 -2.60
N ALA A 129 6.47 -8.70 -1.57
CA ALA A 129 6.17 -7.28 -1.75
C ALA A 129 7.27 -6.56 -2.56
N TYR A 130 8.53 -6.92 -2.35
CA TYR A 130 9.64 -6.41 -3.15
C TYR A 130 9.59 -6.88 -4.61
N GLU A 131 9.33 -8.17 -4.85
CA GLU A 131 9.18 -8.74 -6.19
C GLU A 131 8.02 -8.07 -6.93
N PHE A 132 6.90 -7.84 -6.23
CA PHE A 132 5.79 -7.04 -6.73
C PHE A 132 6.25 -5.64 -7.14
N LEU A 133 6.96 -4.90 -6.27
CA LEU A 133 7.42 -3.53 -6.58
C LEU A 133 8.32 -3.49 -7.82
N VAL A 134 9.29 -4.40 -7.94
CA VAL A 134 10.18 -4.47 -9.11
C VAL A 134 9.36 -4.66 -10.39
N LYS A 135 8.40 -5.59 -10.39
CA LYS A 135 7.52 -5.84 -11.55
C LYS A 135 6.55 -4.69 -11.80
N TRP A 136 6.08 -4.04 -10.75
CA TRP A 136 5.22 -2.88 -10.87
C TRP A 136 5.96 -1.70 -11.51
N PHE A 137 7.22 -1.43 -11.12
CA PHE A 137 8.05 -0.40 -11.76
C PHE A 137 8.46 -0.76 -13.20
N GLU A 138 8.57 -2.05 -13.55
CA GLU A 138 8.70 -2.48 -14.95
C GLU A 138 7.45 -2.15 -15.75
N ARG A 139 6.26 -2.41 -15.19
CA ARG A 139 4.97 -2.09 -15.81
C ARG A 139 4.74 -0.58 -15.90
N PHE A 140 5.12 0.19 -14.89
CA PHE A 140 4.96 1.64 -14.78
C PHE A 140 6.32 2.38 -14.81
N PRO A 141 7.07 2.32 -15.93
CA PRO A 141 8.44 2.83 -15.99
C PRO A 141 8.56 4.34 -15.77
N GLN A 142 7.48 5.11 -15.98
CA GLN A 142 7.42 6.54 -15.69
C GLN A 142 7.63 6.88 -14.20
N TYR A 143 7.52 5.89 -13.31
CA TYR A 143 7.75 6.03 -11.88
C TYR A 143 9.16 5.62 -11.41
N LYS A 144 10.01 5.01 -12.24
CA LYS A 144 11.31 4.43 -11.81
C LYS A 144 12.25 5.41 -11.07
N TYR A 145 12.23 6.68 -11.45
CA TYR A 145 13.07 7.72 -10.83
C TYR A 145 12.28 8.65 -9.92
N ARG A 146 11.06 8.26 -9.58
CA ARG A 146 10.20 9.03 -8.69
C ARG A 146 10.64 8.86 -7.25
N ASP A 147 10.62 9.95 -6.48
CA ASP A 147 10.71 9.87 -5.03
C ASP A 147 9.65 8.89 -4.50
N PHE A 148 10.13 7.80 -3.90
CA PHE A 148 9.30 6.70 -3.45
C PHE A 148 9.30 6.60 -1.93
N PHE A 149 8.11 6.54 -1.35
CA PHE A 149 7.89 6.37 0.09
C PHE A 149 7.02 5.16 0.36
N ILE A 150 7.18 4.59 1.54
CA ILE A 150 6.30 3.52 2.04
C ILE A 150 5.60 4.02 3.29
N ALA A 151 4.27 4.01 3.28
CA ALA A 151 3.44 4.43 4.39
C ALA A 151 2.45 3.32 4.78
N GLY A 152 1.97 3.35 6.02
CA GLY A 152 0.98 2.39 6.48
C GLY A 152 0.79 2.41 7.97
N GLU A 153 -0.04 1.49 8.46
CA GLU A 153 -0.50 1.52 9.84
C GLU A 153 -0.58 0.16 10.56
N SER A 154 -0.67 0.21 11.89
CA SER A 154 -0.87 -0.97 12.74
C SER A 154 0.26 -1.99 12.54
N TYR A 155 -0.07 -3.24 12.22
CA TYR A 155 0.92 -4.30 11.95
C TYR A 155 1.84 -4.01 10.75
N ALA A 156 1.54 -2.99 9.92
CA ALA A 156 2.48 -2.49 8.93
C ALA A 156 3.77 -1.92 9.55
N GLY A 157 3.78 -1.67 10.85
CA GLY A 157 5.01 -1.45 11.63
C GLY A 157 6.03 -2.59 11.53
N HIS A 158 5.61 -3.81 11.17
CA HIS A 158 6.53 -4.90 10.78
C HIS A 158 6.78 -4.94 9.27
N TYR A 159 5.74 -4.78 8.44
CA TYR A 159 5.86 -4.87 6.97
C TYR A 159 6.82 -3.83 6.40
N ILE A 160 6.65 -2.57 6.82
CA ILE A 160 7.31 -1.43 6.21
C ILE A 160 8.81 -1.44 6.52
N PRO A 161 9.28 -1.60 7.77
CA PRO A 161 10.72 -1.65 8.03
C PRO A 161 11.41 -2.84 7.36
N GLN A 162 10.77 -4.01 7.29
CA GLN A 162 11.33 -5.19 6.64
C GLN A 162 11.49 -4.97 5.12
N LEU A 163 10.45 -4.47 4.46
CA LEU A 163 10.50 -4.13 3.04
C LEU A 163 11.49 -2.99 2.74
N SER A 164 11.48 -1.93 3.56
CA SER A 164 12.40 -0.79 3.43
C SER A 164 13.86 -1.24 3.55
N GLN A 165 14.14 -2.11 4.52
CA GLN A 165 15.48 -2.68 4.70
C GLN A 165 15.89 -3.52 3.49
N LEU A 166 14.99 -4.32 2.92
CA LEU A 166 15.26 -5.13 1.73
C LEU A 166 15.59 -4.25 0.51
N ILE A 167 14.79 -3.20 0.26
CA ILE A 167 15.03 -2.24 -0.82
C ILE A 167 16.42 -1.60 -0.67
N VAL A 168 16.71 -1.04 0.51
CA VAL A 168 18.01 -0.38 0.76
C VAL A 168 19.17 -1.36 0.61
N ARG A 169 19.04 -2.60 1.09
CA ARG A 169 20.10 -3.61 0.95
C ARG A 169 20.38 -3.97 -0.51
N ILE A 170 19.35 -4.07 -1.34
CA ILE A 170 19.51 -4.45 -2.75
C ILE A 170 20.04 -3.27 -3.57
N ASP A 171 19.54 -2.05 -3.32
CA ASP A 171 19.99 -0.85 -4.03
C ASP A 171 21.40 -0.40 -3.61
N ASN A 172 21.79 -0.66 -2.36
CA ASN A 172 23.13 -0.34 -1.86
C ASN A 172 24.17 -1.31 -2.43
N GLY A 173 24.72 -0.96 -3.60
CA GLY A 173 25.78 -1.73 -4.27
C GLY A 173 25.74 -1.65 -5.80
N THR A 174 24.66 -1.13 -6.38
CA THR A 174 24.43 -1.17 -7.85
C THR A 174 24.84 0.12 -8.57
N GLY A 175 25.02 1.24 -7.85
CA GLY A 175 25.29 2.56 -8.43
C GLY A 175 24.13 3.18 -9.23
N LYS A 176 23.03 2.44 -9.42
CA LYS A 176 21.78 2.85 -10.06
C LYS A 176 20.62 2.15 -9.34
N PRO A 177 19.97 2.81 -8.35
CA PRO A 177 18.91 2.16 -7.60
C PRO A 177 17.74 1.80 -8.51
N ALA A 178 17.17 0.62 -8.32
CA ALA A 178 15.97 0.20 -9.03
C ALA A 178 14.73 0.97 -8.54
N ILE A 179 14.76 1.41 -7.29
CA ILE A 179 13.69 2.14 -6.61
C ILE A 179 14.30 3.39 -5.94
N CYS A 180 13.84 4.59 -6.27
CA CYS A 180 14.36 5.83 -5.66
C CYS A 180 13.73 6.06 -4.27
N PHE A 181 14.02 5.16 -3.32
CA PHE A 181 13.45 5.15 -1.98
C PHE A 181 13.95 6.32 -1.13
N LYS A 182 13.03 7.05 -0.50
CA LYS A 182 13.29 8.27 0.28
C LYS A 182 12.96 8.15 1.76
N GLY A 183 12.04 7.27 2.14
CA GLY A 183 11.72 7.08 3.55
C GLY A 183 10.38 6.39 3.79
N SER A 184 10.06 6.24 5.08
CA SER A 184 8.87 5.53 5.53
C SER A 184 8.06 6.35 6.53
N LEU A 185 6.75 6.13 6.56
CA LEU A 185 5.83 6.70 7.54
C LEU A 185 5.03 5.57 8.20
N LEU A 186 5.01 5.54 9.53
CA LEU A 186 4.31 4.52 10.31
C LEU A 186 3.22 5.18 11.16
N GLY A 187 1.95 4.87 10.89
CA GLY A 187 0.79 5.33 11.66
C GLY A 187 0.41 4.31 12.73
N ASN A 188 0.44 4.70 14.00
CA ASN A 188 0.09 3.82 15.14
C ASN A 188 0.67 2.38 15.01
N PRO A 189 1.98 2.23 14.75
CA PRO A 189 2.56 0.93 14.41
C PRO A 189 2.68 0.01 15.63
N VAL A 190 2.67 -1.31 15.36
CA VAL A 190 3.31 -2.29 16.24
C VAL A 190 4.80 -2.30 15.93
N LEU A 191 5.65 -2.04 16.92
CA LEU A 191 7.11 -1.93 16.76
C LEU A 191 7.85 -2.95 17.62
N ASP A 192 7.50 -3.00 18.91
CA ASP A 192 8.14 -3.85 19.89
C ASP A 192 7.09 -4.30 20.90
N VAL A 193 6.78 -5.60 20.89
CA VAL A 193 5.69 -6.18 21.68
C VAL A 193 5.81 -5.86 23.17
N TYR A 194 7.03 -5.79 23.71
CA TYR A 194 7.23 -5.50 25.12
C TYR A 194 6.87 -4.05 25.45
N HIS A 195 7.44 -3.08 24.74
CA HIS A 195 7.18 -1.66 24.97
C HIS A 195 5.74 -1.27 24.58
N ASP A 196 5.21 -1.82 23.49
CA ASP A 196 3.85 -1.57 23.03
C ASP A 196 2.83 -2.08 24.06
N ASN A 197 3.04 -3.27 24.65
CA ASN A 197 2.16 -3.78 25.70
C ASN A 197 2.23 -2.94 26.98
N MET A 198 3.44 -2.57 27.42
CA MET A 198 3.59 -1.70 28.60
C MET A 198 2.84 -0.38 28.41
N GLY A 199 3.05 0.29 27.28
CA GLY A 199 2.38 1.55 26.95
C GLY A 199 0.87 1.37 26.80
N GLN A 200 0.41 0.29 26.17
CA GLN A 200 -1.01 -0.03 26.02
C GLN A 200 -1.70 -0.23 27.38
N PHE A 201 -1.11 -0.99 28.28
CA PHE A 201 -1.70 -1.25 29.60
C PHE A 201 -1.76 0.01 30.46
N GLU A 202 -0.69 0.83 30.42
CA GLU A 202 -0.69 2.13 31.09
C GLU A 202 -1.72 3.08 30.48
N TYR A 203 -1.85 3.12 29.16
CA TYR A 203 -2.86 3.92 28.46
C TYR A 203 -4.28 3.49 28.87
N TRP A 204 -4.59 2.19 28.85
CA TRP A 204 -5.89 1.68 29.26
C TRP A 204 -6.23 2.04 30.70
N TRP A 205 -5.27 1.90 31.62
CA TRP A 205 -5.49 2.21 33.03
C TRP A 205 -5.68 3.71 33.27
N SER A 206 -4.78 4.55 32.74
CA SER A 206 -4.83 6.01 32.90
C SER A 206 -6.08 6.66 32.28
N HIS A 207 -6.73 5.98 31.33
CA HIS A 207 -7.97 6.43 30.69
C HIS A 207 -9.23 5.74 31.26
N GLY A 208 -9.12 4.99 32.36
CA GLY A 208 -10.26 4.37 33.03
C GLY A 208 -10.92 3.24 32.22
N ILE A 209 -10.21 2.63 31.27
CA ILE A 209 -10.70 1.51 30.45
C ILE A 209 -10.63 0.20 31.26
N ILE A 210 -9.65 0.08 32.16
CA ILE A 210 -9.44 -1.10 33.01
C ILE A 210 -9.33 -0.74 34.49
N SER A 211 -9.60 -1.71 35.37
CA SER A 211 -9.46 -1.56 36.82
C SER A 211 -8.00 -1.64 37.29
N ASP A 212 -7.72 -1.11 38.48
CA ASP A 212 -6.42 -1.26 39.16
C ASP A 212 -5.98 -2.74 39.24
N LEU A 213 -6.92 -3.63 39.62
CA LEU A 213 -6.67 -5.07 39.69
C LEU A 213 -6.28 -5.68 38.35
N THR A 214 -6.88 -5.22 37.25
CA THR A 214 -6.54 -5.68 35.91
C THR A 214 -5.16 -5.17 35.51
N TYR A 215 -4.87 -3.90 35.80
CA TYR A 215 -3.60 -3.28 35.45
C TYR A 215 -2.41 -3.93 36.17
N ASP A 216 -2.54 -4.19 37.47
CA ASP A 216 -1.50 -4.87 38.26
C ASP A 216 -1.21 -6.29 37.76
N LYS A 217 -2.17 -6.96 37.11
CA LYS A 217 -1.96 -8.30 36.51
C LYS A 217 -1.31 -8.26 35.13
N LEU A 218 -1.49 -7.18 34.39
CA LEU A 218 -1.00 -7.03 33.01
C LEU A 218 0.41 -6.44 32.97
N ARG A 219 0.79 -5.64 33.96
CA ARG A 219 2.11 -5.02 34.02
C ARG A 219 3.20 -6.11 34.25
N PRO A 220 4.27 -6.14 33.43
CA PRO A 220 5.37 -7.11 33.56
C PRO A 220 6.24 -6.91 34.81
#